data_AF-A0A960KDD1-F1
#
_entry.id   AF-A0A960KDD1-F1
#
_cell.length_a   1.000
_cell.length_b   1.000
_cell.length_c   1.000
_cell.angle_alpha   90.00
_cell.angle_beta   90.00
_cell.angle_gamma   90.00
#
_symmetry.space_group_name_H-M   'P 1'
#
loop_
_entity.id
_entity.type
_entity.pdbx_description
1 polymer ?
#
loop_
_entity_poly.entity_id
_entity_poly.type
_entity_poly.pdbx_seq_one_letter_code
_entity_poly.pdbx_strand_id
1 'polypeptide(L)'
;MPTFEVLAAQDRRLDRSEDLDAAVGLLSAAEVEGPAEAHRDEVLAFVAVHDDAAWRTCAPGHLTGSALVVDAQRERTLLMLHRKLGRWFQPGGHADGDANLAAVSLREAQEETGI
;
A
#
# COMPACT_ATOMS: atom_id res chain seq x y z
N MET A 1 12.89 19.08 0.30
CA MET A 1 11.93 18.20 1.01
C MET A 1 11.03 17.58 -0.03
N PRO A 2 10.73 16.27 0.04
CA PRO A 2 9.77 15.67 -0.87
C PRO A 2 8.44 16.42 -0.73
N THR A 3 7.83 16.72 -1.87
CA THR A 3 6.54 17.42 -1.91
C THR A 3 5.47 16.34 -2.03
N PHE A 4 4.65 16.18 -1.00
CA PHE A 4 3.50 15.28 -1.07
C PHE A 4 2.37 15.97 -1.82
N GLU A 5 1.84 15.31 -2.85
CA GLU A 5 0.56 15.68 -3.41
C GLU A 5 -0.56 15.26 -2.45
N VAL A 6 -1.55 16.13 -2.25
CA VAL A 6 -2.73 15.81 -1.45
C VAL A 6 -3.87 15.42 -2.38
N LEU A 7 -4.36 14.19 -2.23
CA LEU A 7 -5.54 13.69 -2.92
C LEU A 7 -6.77 13.85 -2.03
N ALA A 8 -7.90 14.26 -2.61
CA ALA A 8 -9.18 14.13 -1.92
C ALA A 8 -9.55 12.64 -1.84
N ALA A 9 -10.29 12.24 -0.80
CA ALA A 9 -10.71 10.85 -0.64
C ALA A 9 -11.61 10.33 -1.78
N GLN A 10 -12.18 11.22 -2.60
CA GLN A 10 -12.98 10.90 -3.78
C GLN A 10 -12.23 11.13 -5.12
N ASP A 11 -10.91 11.35 -5.07
CA ASP A 11 -10.09 11.50 -6.28
C ASP A 11 -10.08 10.18 -7.05
N ARG A 12 -10.34 10.23 -8.36
CA ARG A 12 -10.40 9.04 -9.24
C ARG A 12 -9.10 8.27 -9.30
N ARG A 13 -7.97 8.88 -8.94
CA ARG A 13 -6.69 8.17 -8.81
C ARG A 13 -6.69 7.16 -7.67
N LEU A 14 -7.69 7.18 -6.80
CA LEU A 14 -7.93 6.21 -5.74
C LEU A 14 -9.05 5.21 -6.12
N ASP A 15 -9.53 5.22 -7.37
CA ASP A 15 -10.47 4.20 -7.84
C ASP A 15 -9.76 2.85 -7.92
N ARG A 16 -10.46 1.80 -7.47
CA ARG A 16 -10.01 0.41 -7.56
C ARG A 16 -9.64 0.05 -9.00
N SER A 17 -8.55 -0.69 -9.18
CA SER A 17 -8.13 -1.23 -10.47
C SER A 17 -7.80 -2.71 -10.33
N GLU A 18 -8.27 -3.56 -11.25
CA GLU A 18 -7.84 -4.97 -11.31
C GLU A 18 -6.64 -5.17 -12.26
N ASP A 19 -6.22 -4.11 -12.94
CA ASP A 19 -5.08 -4.09 -13.84
C ASP A 19 -3.78 -3.89 -13.06
N LEU A 20 -2.88 -4.90 -13.10
CA LEU A 20 -1.58 -4.88 -12.43
C LEU A 20 -0.67 -3.74 -12.91
N ASP A 21 -0.92 -3.16 -14.09
CA ASP A 21 -0.20 -1.98 -14.56
C ASP A 21 -0.38 -0.78 -13.61
N ALA A 22 -1.48 -0.72 -12.86
CA ALA A 22 -1.67 0.29 -11.83
C ALA A 22 -0.64 0.14 -10.69
N ALA A 23 -0.40 -1.09 -10.22
CA ALA A 23 0.61 -1.37 -9.20
C ALA A 23 2.01 -1.11 -9.75
N VAL A 24 2.31 -1.57 -10.96
CA VAL A 24 3.59 -1.37 -11.63
C VAL A 24 3.88 0.12 -11.79
N GLY A 25 2.89 0.92 -12.19
CA GLY A 25 3.02 2.37 -12.34
C GLY A 25 3.37 3.06 -11.02
N LEU A 26 2.66 2.73 -9.94
CA LEU A 26 2.92 3.28 -8.59
C LEU A 26 4.31 2.87 -8.08
N LEU A 27 4.66 1.58 -8.20
CA LEU A 27 5.96 1.06 -7.78
C LEU A 27 7.10 1.71 -8.57
N SER A 28 6.98 1.79 -9.89
CA SER A 28 8.01 2.39 -10.77
C SER A 28 8.20 3.89 -10.51
N ALA A 29 7.14 4.60 -10.13
CA ALA A 29 7.20 6.02 -9.77
C ALA A 29 7.73 6.28 -8.35
N ALA A 30 7.90 5.25 -7.52
CA ALA A 30 8.33 5.41 -6.14
C ALA A 30 9.79 5.87 -6.05
N GLU A 31 10.00 7.07 -5.51
CA GLU A 31 11.31 7.60 -5.14
C GLU A 31 11.80 6.92 -3.87
N VAL A 32 12.64 5.88 -4.03
CA VAL A 32 13.24 5.11 -2.94
C VAL A 32 14.75 5.08 -3.08
N GLU A 33 15.46 5.00 -1.96
CA GLU A 33 16.92 4.96 -1.92
C GLU A 33 17.43 3.80 -1.07
N GLY A 34 18.65 3.33 -1.36
CA GLY A 34 19.32 2.30 -0.58
C GLY A 34 18.60 0.95 -0.65
N PRO A 35 18.46 0.20 0.46
CA PRO A 35 17.85 -1.14 0.43
C PRO A 35 16.43 -1.20 -0.12
N ALA A 36 15.69 -0.09 -0.07
CA ALA A 36 14.33 -0.02 -0.59
C ALA A 36 14.28 -0.06 -2.13
N GLU A 37 15.33 0.36 -2.81
CA GLU A 37 15.43 0.28 -4.28
C GLU A 37 15.48 -1.18 -4.74
N ALA A 38 16.37 -1.99 -4.15
CA ALA A 38 16.46 -3.41 -4.44
C ALA A 38 15.14 -4.13 -4.14
N HIS A 39 14.47 -3.78 -3.03
CA HIS A 39 13.20 -4.40 -2.69
C HIS A 39 12.07 -4.02 -3.66
N ARG A 40 11.99 -2.76 -4.11
CA ARG A 40 11.05 -2.35 -5.15
C ARG A 40 11.26 -3.14 -6.43
N ASP A 41 12.51 -3.31 -6.85
CA ASP A 41 12.86 -4.01 -8.09
C ASP A 41 12.53 -5.52 -7.99
N GLU A 42 12.69 -6.13 -6.81
CA GLU A 42 12.21 -7.50 -6.52
C GLU A 42 10.69 -7.61 -6.63
N VAL A 43 9.94 -6.63 -6.10
CA VAL A 43 8.46 -6.61 -6.20
C VAL A 43 8.03 -6.43 -7.65
N LEU A 44 8.68 -5.55 -8.42
CA LEU A 44 8.40 -5.38 -9.85
C LEU A 44 8.67 -6.66 -10.65
N ALA A 45 9.80 -7.33 -10.39
CA ALA A 45 10.12 -8.60 -11.02
C ALA A 45 9.12 -9.70 -10.64
N PHE A 46 8.63 -9.71 -9.40
CA PHE A 46 7.58 -10.59 -8.93
C PHE A 46 6.27 -10.38 -9.70
N VAL A 47 5.78 -9.13 -9.79
CA VAL A 47 4.54 -8.80 -10.51
C VAL A 47 4.65 -9.16 -11.99
N ALA A 48 5.82 -9.02 -12.61
CA ALA A 48 6.04 -9.33 -14.02
C ALA A 48 5.89 -10.83 -14.39
N VAL A 49 5.93 -11.73 -13.41
CA VAL A 49 5.83 -13.18 -13.64
C VAL A 49 4.62 -13.83 -12.94
N HIS A 50 3.82 -13.04 -12.23
CA HIS A 50 2.65 -13.49 -11.48
C HIS A 50 1.42 -12.63 -11.80
N ASP A 51 0.62 -13.06 -12.76
CA ASP A 51 -0.65 -12.41 -13.14
C ASP A 51 -1.66 -12.35 -11.98
N ASP A 52 -1.50 -13.21 -10.97
CA ASP A 52 -2.33 -13.25 -9.76
C ASP A 52 -1.69 -12.54 -8.55
N ALA A 53 -0.65 -11.72 -8.75
CA ALA A 53 0.09 -11.04 -7.68
C ALA A 53 -0.77 -10.17 -6.73
N ALA A 54 -1.95 -9.70 -7.17
CA ALA A 54 -2.87 -8.94 -6.33
C ALA A 54 -3.73 -9.83 -5.40
N TRP A 55 -3.68 -11.15 -5.54
CA TRP A 55 -4.50 -12.08 -4.79
C TRP A 55 -3.70 -12.82 -3.73
N ARG A 56 -4.19 -12.85 -2.50
CA ARG A 56 -3.57 -13.63 -1.39
C ARG A 56 -3.49 -15.14 -1.62
N THR A 57 -4.13 -15.65 -2.67
CA THR A 57 -4.00 -17.05 -3.12
C THR A 57 -2.72 -17.30 -3.91
N CYS A 58 -2.02 -16.25 -4.37
CA CYS A 58 -0.71 -16.36 -4.99
C CYS A 58 0.31 -16.80 -3.93
N ALA A 59 0.52 -18.12 -3.82
CA ALA A 59 1.32 -18.72 -2.75
C ALA A 59 2.79 -18.22 -2.70
N PRO A 60 3.46 -17.90 -3.82
CA PRO A 60 4.81 -17.33 -3.77
C PRO A 60 4.90 -15.95 -3.08
N GLY A 61 3.82 -15.17 -3.11
CA GLY A 61 3.73 -13.83 -2.52
C GLY A 61 2.53 -13.05 -3.07
N HIS A 62 2.17 -11.93 -2.44
CA HIS A 62 1.09 -11.08 -2.95
C HIS A 62 1.24 -9.63 -2.50
N LEU A 63 0.63 -8.72 -3.25
CA LEU A 63 0.66 -7.29 -2.98
C LEU A 63 -0.18 -6.94 -1.73
N THR A 64 0.32 -5.95 -1.00
CA THR A 64 -0.33 -5.39 0.19
C THR A 64 -0.23 -3.87 0.15
N GLY A 65 -1.20 -3.20 0.77
CA GLY A 65 -1.19 -1.75 1.01
C GLY A 65 -1.07 -1.46 2.50
N SER A 66 -0.46 -0.34 2.86
CA SER A 66 -0.35 0.11 4.25
C SER A 66 -0.33 1.62 4.31
N ALA A 67 -0.92 2.19 5.35
CA ALA A 67 -1.04 3.64 5.50
C ALA A 67 -0.35 4.13 6.77
N LEU A 68 0.37 5.25 6.66
CA LEU A 68 0.76 6.06 7.80
C LEU A 68 -0.27 7.18 7.97
N VAL A 69 -1.19 6.99 8.91
CA VAL A 69 -2.21 8.00 9.23
C VAL A 69 -1.62 9.01 10.20
N VAL A 70 -1.46 10.25 9.75
CA VAL A 70 -0.83 11.32 10.55
C VAL A 70 -1.85 12.37 10.99
N ASP A 71 -1.55 13.08 12.08
CA ASP A 71 -2.32 14.27 12.45
C ASP A 71 -2.12 15.42 11.46
N ALA A 72 -2.96 16.45 11.54
CA ALA A 72 -2.93 17.57 10.59
C ALA A 72 -1.58 18.32 10.60
N GLN A 73 -0.89 18.31 11.74
CA GLN A 73 0.44 18.90 11.93
C GLN A 73 1.58 17.97 11.47
N ARG A 74 1.29 16.68 11.19
CA ARG A 74 2.25 15.64 10.79
C ARG A 74 3.31 15.36 11.86
N GLU A 75 2.94 15.50 13.12
CA GLU A 75 3.78 15.27 14.30
C GLU A 75 3.51 13.92 14.96
N ARG A 76 2.33 13.32 14.71
CA ARG A 76 1.90 12.06 15.31
C ARG A 76 1.38 11.11 14.25
N THR A 77 1.53 9.82 14.51
CA THR A 77 0.97 8.75 13.66
C THR A 77 0.07 7.82 14.48
N LEU A 78 -1.01 7.34 13.87
CA LEU A 78 -1.87 6.31 14.45
C LEU A 78 -1.22 4.94 14.23
N LEU A 79 -1.16 4.15 15.30
CA LEU A 79 -0.78 2.74 15.25
C LEU A 79 -1.84 1.89 15.94
N MET A 80 -2.00 0.66 15.48
CA MET A 80 -2.88 -0.37 16.00
C MET A 80 -2.10 -1.32 16.90
N LEU A 81 -2.58 -1.56 18.14
CA LEU A 81 -1.98 -2.56 19.03
C LEU A 81 -2.51 -3.95 18.66
N HIS A 82 -1.67 -4.76 18.01
CA HIS A 82 -2.06 -6.07 17.53
C HIS A 82 -2.19 -7.08 18.69
N ARG A 83 -3.42 -7.54 18.96
CA ARG A 83 -3.78 -8.37 20.12
C ARG A 83 -2.94 -9.64 20.28
N LYS A 84 -2.67 -10.36 19.19
CA LYS A 84 -1.93 -11.63 19.25
C LYS A 84 -0.42 -11.44 19.37
N LEU A 85 0.11 -10.34 18.83
CA LEU A 85 1.56 -10.10 18.77
C LEU A 85 2.05 -9.18 19.90
N GLY A 86 1.15 -8.42 20.53
CA GLY A 86 1.51 -7.44 21.56
C GLY A 86 2.41 -6.33 21.03
N ARG A 87 2.27 -5.99 19.74
CA ARG A 87 3.12 -5.01 19.03
C ARG A 87 2.24 -3.98 18.31
N TRP A 88 2.79 -2.79 18.14
CA TRP A 88 2.15 -1.70 17.39
C TRP A 88 2.50 -1.80 15.91
N PHE A 89 1.49 -1.64 15.06
CA PHE A 89 1.62 -1.64 13.59
C PHE A 89 0.81 -0.51 12.99
N GLN A 90 1.24 -0.02 11.83
CA GLN A 90 0.40 0.80 10.97
C GLN A 90 -0.76 -0.04 10.41
N PRO A 91 -1.92 0.56 10.08
CA PRO A 91 -2.98 -0.15 9.39
C PRO A 91 -2.55 -0.55 7.98
N GLY A 92 -3.05 -1.70 7.52
CA GLY A 92 -2.71 -2.23 6.20
C GLY A 92 -3.14 -3.68 6.02
N GLY A 93 -3.18 -4.12 4.78
CA GLY A 93 -3.76 -5.42 4.45
C GLY A 93 -3.57 -5.81 2.99
N HIS A 94 -4.31 -6.83 2.59
CA HIS A 94 -4.17 -7.50 1.30
C HIS A 94 -4.76 -6.67 0.15
N ALA A 95 -4.11 -6.69 -1.01
CA ALA A 95 -4.68 -6.07 -2.21
C ALA A 95 -6.04 -6.68 -2.59
N ASP A 96 -6.18 -8.01 -2.47
CA ASP A 96 -7.41 -8.76 -2.75
C ASP A 96 -8.06 -8.40 -4.10
N GLY A 97 -7.21 -8.38 -5.14
CA GLY A 97 -7.58 -8.08 -6.52
C GLY A 97 -7.56 -6.58 -6.88
N ASP A 98 -7.32 -5.68 -5.93
CA ASP A 98 -7.12 -4.26 -6.21
C ASP A 98 -5.62 -3.92 -6.35
N ALA A 99 -5.19 -3.74 -7.60
CA ALA A 99 -3.84 -3.35 -7.97
C ALA A 99 -3.55 -1.86 -7.70
N ASN A 100 -4.55 -1.03 -7.38
CA ASN A 100 -4.29 0.33 -6.94
C ASN A 100 -3.87 0.36 -5.46
N LEU A 101 -2.56 0.25 -5.20
CA LEU A 101 -2.03 0.14 -3.84
C LEU A 101 -2.33 1.36 -2.96
N ALA A 102 -2.55 2.55 -3.54
CA ALA A 102 -2.97 3.73 -2.79
C ALA A 102 -4.43 3.59 -2.32
N ALA A 103 -5.31 3.07 -3.18
CA ALA A 103 -6.70 2.75 -2.84
C ALA A 103 -6.78 1.64 -1.77
N VAL A 104 -5.98 0.58 -1.91
CA VAL A 104 -5.86 -0.49 -0.89
C VAL A 104 -5.44 0.10 0.45
N SER A 105 -4.39 0.92 0.48
CA SER A 105 -3.89 1.53 1.71
C SER A 105 -4.94 2.42 2.38
N LEU A 106 -5.70 3.19 1.60
CA LEU A 106 -6.80 4.00 2.12
C LEU A 106 -7.93 3.13 2.69
N ARG A 107 -8.38 2.11 1.94
CA ARG A 107 -9.43 1.18 2.38
C ARG A 107 -9.08 0.52 3.71
N GLU A 108 -7.88 -0.06 3.81
CA GLU A 108 -7.42 -0.75 5.03
C GLU A 108 -7.31 0.22 6.23
N ALA A 109 -6.85 1.45 6.00
CA ALA A 109 -6.86 2.49 7.04
C ALA A 109 -8.28 2.77 7.55
N GLN A 110 -9.26 2.88 6.66
CA GLN A 110 -10.65 3.13 7.04
C GLN A 110 -11.26 1.93 7.78
N GLU A 111 -11.05 0.72 7.29
CA GLU A 111 -11.60 -0.51 7.87
C GLU A 111 -11.04 -0.81 9.26
N GLU A 112 -9.73 -0.65 9.46
CA GLU A 112 -9.09 -0.98 10.74
C GLU A 112 -9.23 0.11 11.80
N THR A 113 -9.31 1.38 11.40
CA THR A 113 -9.31 2.51 12.34
C THR A 113 -10.67 3.20 12.50
N GLY A 114 -11.57 3.04 11.53
CA GLY A 114 -12.88 3.71 11.49
C GLY A 114 -12.84 5.19 11.10
N ILE A 115 -11.70 5.70 10.65
CA ILE A 115 -11.50 7.08 10.15
C ILE A 115 -11.85 7.17 8.68
#